data_AF-A0AA89BBX1-F1
#
_entry.id   AF-A0AA89BBX1-F1
#
_cell.length_a   1.000
_cell.length_b   1.000
_cell.length_c   1.000
_cell.angle_alpha   90.00
_cell.angle_beta   90.00
_cell.angle_gamma   90.00
#
_symmetry.space_group_name_H-M   'P 1'
#
loop_
_entity.id
_entity.type
_entity.pdbx_description
1 polymer ?
#
loop_
_entity_poly.entity_id
_entity_poly.type
_entity_poly.pdbx_seq_one_letter_code
_entity_poly.pdbx_strand_id
1 'polypeptide(L)'
;MTKESPLLLLGNLPAHLKLSPITINRPNAPQSNPYRCYNKPNPITATVSSSPPDWLDSSFQLRVPLVDVDKVRCIIRNIVRDWATEGQRERDQCYKPILEELERLFPDRCQESPPACLVPGAGLGRLALEISCLGFISQGNEFSYYMMICSSFILNHTQTVAEWNIHPWIHSNCNSLSDSDQLRAVSVPDIHPAR
;
A
#
# COMPACT_ATOMS: atom_id res chain seq x y z
N MET A 1 12.59 -12.69 -28.60
CA MET A 1 11.82 -11.46 -28.38
C MET A 1 11.00 -11.65 -27.13
N THR A 2 11.66 -11.50 -25.99
CA THR A 2 11.15 -11.45 -24.62
C THR A 2 12.30 -10.82 -23.83
N LYS A 3 12.19 -9.54 -23.49
CA LYS A 3 13.17 -8.85 -22.65
C LYS A 3 12.69 -9.04 -21.21
N GLU A 4 13.40 -9.87 -20.47
CA GLU A 4 13.32 -9.95 -19.01
C GLU A 4 13.80 -8.61 -18.43
N SER A 5 12.95 -7.97 -17.63
CA SER A 5 13.26 -6.75 -16.88
C SER A 5 14.17 -7.09 -15.69
N PRO A 6 15.31 -6.42 -15.49
CA PRO A 6 16.13 -6.63 -14.32
C PRO A 6 15.63 -5.77 -13.17
N LEU A 7 14.61 -6.24 -12.45
CA LEU A 7 14.30 -5.77 -11.11
C LEU A 7 14.26 -6.97 -10.16
N LEU A 8 15.02 -6.85 -9.07
CA LEU A 8 15.11 -7.74 -7.90
C LEU A 8 16.00 -8.99 -8.05
N LEU A 9 17.32 -8.78 -7.98
CA LEU A 9 18.23 -9.81 -7.46
C LEU A 9 18.14 -9.84 -5.92
N LEU A 10 17.04 -10.40 -5.41
CA LEU A 10 17.06 -11.08 -4.12
C LEU A 10 17.88 -12.36 -4.34
N GLY A 11 19.08 -12.40 -3.77
CA GLY A 11 19.95 -13.55 -3.83
C GLY A 11 19.24 -14.85 -3.44
N ASN A 12 19.56 -15.90 -4.19
CA ASN A 12 19.15 -17.29 -4.00
C ASN A 12 18.98 -17.70 -2.53
N LEU A 13 17.73 -17.94 -2.10
CA LEU A 13 17.44 -18.71 -0.89
C LEU A 13 17.30 -20.21 -1.24
N PRO A 14 17.83 -21.13 -0.41
CA PRO A 14 17.81 -22.58 -0.65
C PRO A 14 16.40 -23.19 -0.65
N ALA A 15 16.25 -24.28 -1.42
CA ALA A 15 14.99 -24.93 -1.80
C ALA A 15 14.12 -25.52 -0.67
N HIS A 16 14.45 -25.33 0.61
CA HIS A 16 13.68 -25.85 1.75
C HIS A 16 12.65 -24.87 2.33
N LEU A 17 12.56 -23.64 1.80
CA LEU A 17 11.63 -22.59 2.25
C LEU A 17 10.45 -22.32 1.29
N LYS A 18 10.16 -23.23 0.36
CA LYS A 18 8.92 -23.14 -0.45
C LYS A 18 7.71 -23.49 0.42
N LEU A 19 7.05 -22.46 0.95
CA LEU A 19 5.72 -22.58 1.54
C LEU A 19 4.72 -22.99 0.45
N SER A 20 3.92 -24.01 0.72
CA SER A 20 2.87 -24.52 -0.17
C SER A 20 1.66 -23.57 -0.24
N PRO A 21 0.87 -23.60 -1.33
CA PRO A 21 -0.28 -22.71 -1.49
C PRO A 21 -1.40 -23.08 -0.52
N ILE A 22 -1.91 -22.10 0.23
CA ILE A 22 -3.10 -22.24 1.07
C ILE A 22 -4.33 -22.17 0.16
N THR A 23 -5.08 -23.26 0.07
CA THR A 23 -6.38 -23.30 -0.62
C THR A 23 -7.44 -22.71 0.31
N ILE A 24 -7.99 -21.55 -0.03
CA ILE A 24 -9.12 -20.95 0.69
C ILE A 24 -10.41 -21.50 0.09
N ASN A 25 -11.09 -22.39 0.81
CA ASN A 25 -12.45 -22.82 0.47
C ASN A 25 -13.43 -21.66 0.70
N ARG A 26 -14.08 -21.18 -0.38
CA ARG A 26 -15.20 -20.23 -0.27
C ARG A 26 -16.46 -20.98 0.24
N PRO A 27 -17.17 -20.49 1.26
CA PRO A 27 -18.49 -21.01 1.59
C PRO A 27 -19.54 -20.54 0.57
N ASN A 28 -20.49 -21.41 0.26
CA ASN A 28 -21.60 -21.14 -0.66
C ASN A 28 -22.54 -20.03 -0.14
N ALA A 29 -23.02 -19.19 -1.05
CA ALA A 29 -24.03 -18.17 -0.77
C ALA A 29 -25.41 -18.81 -0.50
N PRO A 30 -26.15 -18.38 0.54
CA PRO A 30 -27.53 -18.82 0.72
C PRO A 30 -28.49 -18.08 -0.21
N GLN A 31 -29.34 -18.85 -0.89
CA GLN A 31 -30.40 -18.38 -1.77
C GLN A 31 -31.51 -17.65 -1.00
N SER A 32 -32.02 -16.57 -1.60
CA SER A 32 -33.16 -15.77 -1.15
C SER A 32 -34.49 -16.54 -1.20
N ASN A 33 -35.39 -16.31 -0.23
CA ASN A 33 -36.83 -16.56 -0.42
C ASN A 33 -37.67 -15.39 0.13
N PRO A 34 -38.49 -14.69 -0.70
CA PRO A 34 -39.08 -13.41 -0.34
C PRO A 34 -40.56 -13.54 0.04
N TYR A 35 -40.91 -14.16 1.17
CA TYR A 35 -42.28 -14.05 1.72
C TYR A 35 -42.28 -14.31 3.22
N ARG A 36 -42.42 -13.28 4.07
CA ARG A 36 -43.45 -13.21 5.14
C ARG A 36 -43.41 -11.87 5.88
N CYS A 37 -44.50 -11.15 5.76
CA CYS A 37 -44.77 -9.88 6.42
C CYS A 37 -45.44 -10.09 7.80
N TYR A 38 -45.16 -9.13 8.69
CA TYR A 38 -45.89 -8.65 9.88
C TYR A 38 -46.45 -9.61 10.94
N ASN A 39 -45.99 -9.44 12.19
CA ASN A 39 -46.84 -9.22 13.37
C ASN A 39 -46.01 -8.66 14.56
N LYS A 40 -46.47 -7.55 15.15
CA LYS A 40 -46.09 -7.00 16.48
C LYS A 40 -47.27 -7.28 17.46
N PRO A 41 -47.21 -6.95 18.77
CA PRO A 41 -46.16 -7.18 19.79
C PRO A 41 -46.75 -7.80 21.10
N ASN A 42 -45.93 -8.31 22.04
CA ASN A 42 -46.06 -8.02 23.49
C ASN A 42 -44.90 -8.60 24.34
N PRO A 43 -44.65 -8.06 25.55
CA PRO A 43 -43.34 -8.03 26.19
C PRO A 43 -43.13 -9.23 27.11
N ILE A 44 -42.03 -9.95 26.91
CA ILE A 44 -41.48 -10.84 27.93
C ILE A 44 -39.98 -10.61 27.94
N THR A 45 -39.50 -10.18 29.10
CA THR A 45 -38.09 -10.10 29.50
C THR A 45 -37.33 -11.35 29.06
N ALA A 46 -36.53 -11.21 28.01
CA ALA A 46 -35.49 -12.18 27.64
C ALA A 46 -34.17 -11.42 27.59
N THR A 47 -33.39 -11.56 28.65
CA THR A 47 -31.97 -11.23 28.68
C THR A 47 -31.26 -12.09 27.62
N VAL A 48 -31.07 -11.53 26.44
CA VAL A 48 -30.20 -12.13 25.41
C VAL A 48 -28.76 -11.94 25.88
N SER A 49 -28.23 -12.95 26.56
CA SER A 49 -26.78 -13.12 26.73
C SER A 49 -26.20 -13.53 25.38
N SER A 50 -25.99 -12.56 24.49
CA SER A 50 -25.20 -12.78 23.28
C SER A 50 -23.73 -12.79 23.69
N SER A 51 -23.14 -13.98 23.76
CA SER A 51 -21.69 -14.12 23.77
C SER A 51 -21.11 -13.33 22.60
N PRO A 52 -20.02 -12.56 22.78
CA PRO A 52 -19.37 -11.88 21.66
C PRO A 52 -18.95 -12.91 20.60
N PRO A 53 -19.06 -12.60 19.30
CA PRO A 53 -18.63 -13.49 18.23
C PRO A 53 -17.14 -13.85 18.36
N ASP A 54 -16.78 -15.09 18.02
CA ASP A 54 -15.47 -15.75 18.24
C ASP A 54 -14.20 -15.00 17.77
N TRP A 55 -14.34 -13.94 16.96
CA TRP A 55 -13.21 -13.08 16.60
C TRP A 55 -12.78 -12.12 17.72
N LEU A 56 -13.57 -12.03 18.79
CA LEU A 56 -13.23 -11.35 20.05
C LEU A 56 -12.51 -12.30 21.03
N ASP A 57 -11.78 -13.30 20.52
CA ASP A 57 -10.87 -14.05 21.36
C ASP A 57 -9.80 -13.10 21.91
N SER A 58 -9.94 -12.78 23.20
CA SER A 58 -9.04 -11.90 23.95
C SER A 58 -7.63 -12.47 24.09
N SER A 59 -7.39 -13.70 23.61
CA SER A 59 -6.07 -14.34 23.55
C SER A 59 -5.08 -13.63 22.61
N PHE A 60 -5.57 -12.86 21.63
CA PHE A 60 -4.73 -11.99 20.77
C PHE A 60 -4.84 -10.51 21.16
N GLN A 61 -4.85 -10.17 22.45
CA GLN A 61 -4.52 -8.82 22.89
C GLN A 61 -3.05 -8.52 22.57
N LEU A 62 -2.75 -8.31 21.30
CA LEU A 62 -1.46 -7.83 20.85
C LEU A 62 -1.32 -6.41 21.39
N ARG A 63 -0.54 -6.24 22.46
CA ARG A 63 -0.15 -4.90 22.93
C ARG A 63 0.78 -4.29 21.89
N VAL A 64 0.19 -3.63 20.91
CA VAL A 64 0.91 -2.86 19.90
C VAL A 64 1.36 -1.54 20.54
N PRO A 65 2.67 -1.25 20.61
CA PRO A 65 3.14 0.04 21.10
C PRO A 65 2.52 1.18 20.27
N LEU A 66 2.07 2.25 20.93
CA LEU A 66 1.46 3.40 20.23
C LEU A 66 2.40 4.01 19.18
N VAL A 67 3.71 3.97 19.43
CA VAL A 67 4.74 4.40 18.47
C VAL A 67 4.67 3.63 17.15
N ASP A 68 4.31 2.34 17.17
CA ASP A 68 4.18 1.54 15.96
C ASP A 68 2.87 1.83 15.23
N VAL A 69 1.79 2.11 15.98
CA VAL A 69 0.53 2.62 15.39
C VAL A 69 0.78 3.94 14.66
N ASP A 70 1.53 4.86 15.26
CA ASP A 70 1.85 6.15 14.65
C ASP A 70 2.76 6.02 13.42
N LYS A 71 3.69 5.05 13.42
CA LYS A 71 4.45 4.69 12.21
C LYS A 71 3.53 4.22 11.10
N VAL A 72 2.59 3.31 11.37
CA VAL A 72 1.65 2.81 10.36
C VAL A 72 0.79 3.95 9.81
N ARG A 73 0.28 4.84 10.67
CA ARG A 73 -0.45 6.05 10.24
C ARG A 73 0.41 6.93 9.33
N CYS A 74 1.70 7.05 9.61
CA CYS A 74 2.65 7.76 8.77
C CYS A 74 2.82 7.08 7.39
N ILE A 75 2.94 5.75 7.36
CA ILE A 75 3.01 5.00 6.09
C ILE A 75 1.78 5.27 5.22
N ILE A 76 0.57 5.20 5.80
CA ILE A 76 -0.66 5.42 5.03
C ILE A 76 -0.66 6.81 4.37
N ARG A 77 -0.16 7.84 5.06
CA ARG A 77 0.02 9.18 4.46
C ARG A 77 1.11 9.21 3.39
N ASN A 78 2.22 8.52 3.61
CA ASN A 78 3.29 8.42 2.62
C ASN A 78 2.85 7.71 1.34
N ILE A 79 1.90 6.78 1.41
CA ILE A 79 1.29 6.18 0.21
C ILE A 79 0.63 7.26 -0.66
N VAL A 80 -0.08 8.22 -0.06
CA VAL A 80 -0.68 9.33 -0.81
C VAL A 80 0.39 10.16 -1.52
N ARG A 81 1.46 10.51 -0.80
CA ARG A 81 2.58 11.28 -1.34
C ARG A 81 3.22 10.58 -2.54
N ASP A 82 3.53 9.29 -2.40
CA ASP A 82 4.33 8.56 -3.38
C ASP A 82 3.52 7.92 -4.51
N TRP A 83 2.25 7.57 -4.27
CA TRP A 83 1.49 6.68 -5.15
C TRP A 83 0.05 7.12 -5.40
N ALA A 84 -0.39 8.28 -4.92
CA ALA A 84 -1.69 8.83 -5.30
C ALA A 84 -1.54 10.04 -6.22
N THR A 85 -2.56 10.30 -7.03
CA THR A 85 -2.65 11.51 -7.86
C THR A 85 -2.60 12.77 -7.01
N GLU A 86 -3.22 12.74 -5.81
CA GLU A 86 -3.21 13.85 -4.85
C GLU A 86 -1.80 14.23 -4.38
N GLY A 87 -0.86 13.29 -4.39
CA GLY A 87 0.54 13.53 -4.05
C GLY A 87 1.35 14.21 -5.15
N GLN A 88 0.82 14.33 -6.38
CA GLN A 88 1.59 14.82 -7.54
C GLN A 88 2.21 16.19 -7.29
N ARG A 89 1.45 17.13 -6.71
CA ARG A 89 1.96 18.49 -6.44
C ARG A 89 3.15 18.50 -5.47
N GLU A 90 3.17 17.57 -4.51
CA GLU A 90 4.28 17.44 -3.56
C GLU A 90 5.49 16.80 -4.25
N ARG A 91 5.27 15.75 -5.05
CA ARG A 91 6.32 15.14 -5.86
C ARG A 91 6.93 16.13 -6.87
N ASP A 92 6.14 17.00 -7.48
CA ASP A 92 6.64 18.03 -8.38
C ASP A 92 7.56 19.04 -7.66
N GLN A 93 7.34 19.29 -6.38
CA GLN A 93 8.19 20.19 -5.60
C GLN A 93 9.44 19.50 -5.04
N CYS A 94 9.36 18.20 -4.75
CA CYS A 94 10.46 17.45 -4.12
C CYS A 94 11.30 16.65 -5.11
N TYR A 95 10.67 15.93 -6.04
CA TYR A 95 11.32 14.96 -6.93
C TYR A 95 11.75 15.59 -8.23
N LYS A 96 10.89 16.42 -8.83
CA LYS A 96 11.20 17.04 -10.12
C LYS A 96 12.54 17.79 -10.13
N PRO A 97 12.91 18.61 -9.13
CA PRO A 97 14.23 19.26 -9.13
C PRO A 97 15.41 18.28 -9.12
N ILE A 98 15.25 17.12 -8.46
CA ILE A 98 16.27 16.06 -8.42
C ILE A 98 16.37 15.39 -9.79
N LEU A 99 15.24 15.08 -10.41
CA LEU A 99 15.17 14.47 -11.74
C LEU A 99 15.77 15.39 -12.82
N GLU A 100 15.42 16.68 -12.80
CA GLU A 100 15.97 17.70 -13.71
C GLU A 100 17.48 17.84 -13.55
N GLU A 101 17.99 17.81 -12.31
CA GLU A 101 19.43 17.89 -12.06
C GLU A 101 20.17 16.63 -12.55
N LEU A 102 19.57 15.44 -12.41
CA LEU A 102 20.11 14.21 -12.97
C LEU A 102 20.17 14.27 -14.51
N GLU A 103 19.14 14.78 -15.17
CA GLU A 103 19.16 14.98 -16.63
C GLU A 103 20.22 15.98 -17.06
N ARG A 104 20.37 17.08 -16.31
CA ARG A 104 21.36 18.12 -16.58
C ARG A 104 22.80 17.63 -16.42
N LEU A 105 23.08 16.81 -15.40
CA LEU A 105 24.41 16.28 -15.10
C LEU A 105 24.81 15.11 -15.99
N PHE A 106 23.83 14.35 -16.47
CA PHE A 106 24.06 13.17 -17.31
C PHE A 106 23.26 13.26 -18.63
N PRO A 107 23.55 14.23 -19.52
CA PRO A 107 22.77 14.41 -20.76
C PRO A 107 23.01 13.27 -21.77
N ASP A 108 24.26 12.81 -21.93
CA ASP A 108 24.66 11.81 -22.92
C ASP A 108 24.75 10.40 -22.32
N ARG A 109 23.60 9.84 -21.93
CA ARG A 109 23.55 8.49 -21.30
C ARG A 109 23.65 7.39 -22.36
N CYS A 110 24.57 6.45 -22.13
CA CYS A 110 24.68 5.22 -22.92
C CYS A 110 23.71 4.16 -22.38
N GLN A 111 22.91 3.53 -23.25
CA GLN A 111 21.98 2.47 -22.84
C GLN A 111 22.70 1.17 -22.46
N GLU A 112 23.89 0.93 -23.02
CA GLU A 112 24.73 -0.23 -22.73
C GLU A 112 25.49 -0.07 -21.41
N SER A 113 25.71 1.16 -20.95
CA SER A 113 26.36 1.48 -19.67
C SER A 113 25.67 2.67 -18.99
N PRO A 114 24.43 2.48 -18.50
CA PRO A 114 23.69 3.55 -17.86
C PRO A 114 24.32 3.92 -16.50
N PRO A 115 24.29 5.21 -16.12
CA PRO A 115 24.77 5.65 -14.82
C PRO A 115 23.96 5.03 -13.68
N ALA A 116 24.62 4.70 -12.58
CA ALA A 116 24.00 4.16 -11.38
C ALA A 116 23.67 5.27 -10.36
N CYS A 117 22.49 5.19 -9.74
CA CYS A 117 22.02 6.13 -8.72
C CYS A 117 21.53 5.37 -7.48
N LEU A 118 22.05 5.75 -6.31
CA LEU A 118 21.59 5.23 -5.02
C LEU A 118 20.67 6.28 -4.36
N VAL A 119 19.48 5.85 -3.95
CA VAL A 119 18.51 6.67 -3.21
C VAL A 119 18.46 6.19 -1.75
N PRO A 120 19.24 6.80 -0.84
CA PRO A 120 19.16 6.49 0.59
C PRO A 120 17.86 7.02 1.20
N GLY A 121 17.23 6.24 2.07
CA GLY A 121 15.92 6.60 2.64
C GLY A 121 14.82 6.67 1.58
N ALA A 122 14.76 5.67 0.70
CA ALA A 122 13.88 5.66 -0.46
C ALA A 122 12.38 5.61 -0.11
N GLY A 123 12.01 5.34 1.15
CA GLY A 123 10.62 5.28 1.58
C GLY A 123 9.85 4.22 0.80
N LEU A 124 8.81 4.63 0.08
CA LEU A 124 7.99 3.73 -0.74
C LEU A 124 8.51 3.54 -2.18
N GLY A 125 9.70 4.05 -2.48
CA GLY A 125 10.41 3.75 -3.72
C GLY A 125 10.01 4.55 -4.95
N ARG A 126 9.07 5.51 -4.84
CA ARG A 126 8.59 6.31 -5.98
C ARG A 126 9.70 7.08 -6.70
N LEU A 127 10.56 7.79 -5.96
CA LEU A 127 11.68 8.53 -6.58
C LEU A 127 12.67 7.58 -7.26
N ALA A 128 12.99 6.45 -6.61
CA ALA A 128 13.90 5.46 -7.19
C ALA A 128 13.32 4.90 -8.51
N LEU A 129 12.01 4.64 -8.57
CA LEU A 129 11.32 4.27 -9.80
C LEU A 129 11.44 5.36 -10.88
N GLU A 130 11.14 6.62 -10.56
CA GLU A 130 11.21 7.71 -11.53
C GLU A 130 12.63 7.90 -12.09
N ILE A 131 13.65 7.77 -11.24
CA ILE A 131 15.06 7.77 -11.68
C ILE A 131 15.36 6.60 -12.62
N SER A 132 14.82 5.41 -12.32
CA SER A 132 14.95 4.25 -13.21
C SER A 132 14.28 4.49 -14.56
N CYS A 133 13.11 5.12 -14.58
CA CYS A 133 12.39 5.50 -15.80
C CYS A 133 13.16 6.53 -16.65
N LEU A 134 14.04 7.34 -16.06
CA LEU A 134 14.96 8.23 -16.81
C LEU A 134 16.13 7.49 -17.48
N GLY A 135 16.26 6.17 -17.27
CA GLY A 135 17.30 5.33 -17.84
C GLY A 135 18.54 5.14 -16.97
N PHE A 136 18.45 5.43 -15.66
CA PHE A 136 19.50 5.12 -14.70
C PHE A 136 19.34 3.70 -14.15
N ILE A 137 20.44 3.09 -13.70
CA ILE A 137 20.38 1.95 -12.77
C ILE A 137 20.08 2.54 -11.39
N SER A 138 18.82 2.48 -10.96
CA SER A 138 18.40 3.04 -9.69
C SER A 138 18.34 1.99 -8.59
N GLN A 139 18.89 2.30 -7.42
CA GLN A 139 18.82 1.46 -6.23
C GLN A 139 18.22 2.26 -5.08
N GLY A 140 17.04 1.85 -4.61
CA GLY A 140 16.48 2.37 -3.37
C GLY A 140 17.05 1.66 -2.15
N ASN A 141 17.42 2.40 -1.11
CA ASN A 141 17.81 1.86 0.19
C ASN A 141 16.86 2.37 1.27
N GLU A 142 16.34 1.46 2.10
CA GLU A 142 15.44 1.77 3.20
C GLU A 142 15.74 0.85 4.38
N PHE A 143 15.53 1.35 5.60
CA PHE A 143 15.78 0.63 6.84
C PHE A 143 14.49 0.25 7.56
N SER A 144 13.42 1.04 7.42
CA SER A 144 12.14 0.81 8.06
C SER A 144 11.40 -0.36 7.43
N TYR A 145 11.19 -1.44 8.19
CA TYR A 145 10.35 -2.57 7.76
C TYR A 145 8.94 -2.14 7.33
N TYR A 146 8.37 -1.12 7.97
CA TYR A 146 7.06 -0.58 7.60
C TYR A 146 7.04 -0.02 6.17
N MET A 147 8.10 0.71 5.79
CA MET A 147 8.27 1.23 4.44
C MET A 147 8.55 0.09 3.46
N MET A 148 9.46 -0.83 3.80
CA MET A 148 9.85 -1.94 2.93
C MET A 148 8.69 -2.86 2.58
N ILE A 149 7.87 -3.24 3.57
CA ILE A 149 6.70 -4.12 3.34
C ILE A 149 5.69 -3.43 2.42
N CYS A 150 5.37 -2.15 2.70
CA CYS A 150 4.44 -1.37 1.89
C CYS A 150 4.97 -1.12 0.47
N SER A 151 6.26 -0.77 0.35
CA SER A 151 6.96 -0.60 -0.93
C SER A 151 6.91 -1.88 -1.77
N SER A 152 7.26 -3.03 -1.18
CA SER A 152 7.19 -4.32 -1.86
C SER A 152 5.77 -4.65 -2.33
N PHE A 153 4.76 -4.37 -1.51
CA PHE A 153 3.36 -4.53 -1.90
C PHE A 153 3.02 -3.70 -3.13
N ILE A 154 3.29 -2.39 -3.10
CA ILE A 154 2.93 -1.51 -4.21
C ILE A 154 3.70 -1.87 -5.47
N LEU A 155 5.02 -2.06 -5.37
CA LEU A 155 5.91 -2.30 -6.51
C LEU A 155 5.70 -3.68 -7.17
N ASN A 156 5.42 -4.73 -6.39
CA ASN A 156 5.44 -6.11 -6.88
C ASN A 156 4.07 -6.79 -6.94
N HIS A 157 3.08 -6.27 -6.21
CA HIS A 157 1.76 -6.92 -6.10
C HIS A 157 0.61 -6.11 -6.69
N THR A 158 0.88 -4.92 -7.23
CA THR A 158 -0.11 -4.17 -8.00
C THR A 158 -0.16 -4.64 -9.45
N GLN A 159 -1.37 -4.87 -9.97
CA GLN A 159 -1.61 -5.31 -11.35
C GLN A 159 -2.20 -4.20 -12.22
N THR A 160 -2.91 -3.25 -11.62
CA THR A 160 -3.58 -2.17 -12.35
C THR A 160 -3.46 -0.83 -11.65
N VAL A 161 -3.58 0.26 -12.41
CA VAL A 161 -3.65 1.62 -11.85
C VAL A 161 -4.96 1.76 -11.06
N ALA A 162 -4.91 2.48 -9.95
CA ALA A 162 -6.05 2.74 -9.06
C ALA A 162 -6.75 1.47 -8.53
N GLU A 163 -5.99 0.38 -8.36
CA GLU A 163 -6.50 -0.90 -7.88
C GLU A 163 -7.02 -0.85 -6.44
N TRP A 164 -6.40 -0.03 -5.59
CA TRP A 164 -6.66 0.02 -4.16
C TRP A 164 -7.24 1.36 -3.73
N ASN A 165 -8.17 1.34 -2.77
CA ASN A 165 -8.67 2.55 -2.11
C ASN A 165 -8.23 2.55 -0.65
N ILE A 166 -7.58 3.64 -0.24
CA ILE A 166 -7.17 3.88 1.15
C ILE A 166 -7.92 5.09 1.73
N HIS A 167 -8.08 5.13 3.04
CA HIS A 167 -8.69 6.27 3.75
C HIS A 167 -7.66 6.91 4.69
N PRO A 168 -6.76 7.76 4.15
CA PRO A 168 -5.58 8.23 4.88
C PRO A 168 -5.88 9.17 6.06
N TRP A 169 -7.08 9.76 6.10
CA TRP A 169 -7.45 10.82 7.04
C TRP A 169 -8.37 10.38 8.17
N ILE A 170 -8.79 9.11 8.22
CA ILE A 170 -9.76 8.62 9.21
C ILE A 170 -9.30 8.78 10.66
N HIS A 171 -7.99 8.84 10.90
CA HIS A 171 -7.40 9.02 12.22
C HIS A 171 -7.14 10.49 12.59
N SER A 172 -7.49 11.44 11.71
CA SER A 172 -7.37 12.87 11.96
C SER A 172 -8.69 13.41 12.50
N ASN A 173 -8.68 13.89 13.75
CA ASN A 173 -9.90 14.34 14.44
C ASN A 173 -10.08 15.87 14.42
N CYS A 174 -9.18 16.61 13.77
CA CYS A 174 -9.21 18.07 13.73
C CYS A 174 -8.83 18.58 12.33
N ASN A 175 -9.16 19.84 12.07
CA ASN A 175 -8.87 20.54 10.81
C ASN A 175 -9.53 19.92 9.56
N SER A 176 -10.60 19.13 9.75
CA SER A 176 -11.51 18.72 8.69
C SER A 176 -12.65 19.73 8.58
N LEU A 177 -13.01 20.15 7.36
CA LEU A 177 -14.16 21.04 7.14
C LEU A 177 -15.49 20.28 7.18
N SER A 178 -15.45 18.98 6.89
CA SER A 178 -16.61 18.07 6.89
C SER A 178 -16.21 16.63 7.20
N ASP A 179 -17.18 15.80 7.61
CA ASP A 179 -16.99 14.36 7.80
C ASP A 179 -16.58 13.66 6.49
N SER A 180 -17.07 14.16 5.35
CA SER A 180 -16.70 13.67 4.03
C SER A 180 -15.21 13.86 3.74
N ASP A 181 -14.56 14.91 4.27
CA ASP A 181 -13.12 15.12 4.08
C ASP A 181 -12.30 14.08 4.84
N GLN A 182 -12.72 13.75 6.06
CA GLN A 182 -12.07 12.75 6.90
C GLN A 182 -12.23 11.33 6.34
N LEU A 183 -13.41 11.02 5.81
CA LEU A 183 -13.75 9.68 5.30
C LEU A 183 -13.42 9.50 3.81
N ARG A 184 -12.90 10.52 3.13
CA ARG A 184 -12.59 10.46 1.69
C ARG A 184 -11.62 9.33 1.36
N ALA A 185 -11.97 8.54 0.35
CA ALA A 185 -11.09 7.54 -0.22
C ALA A 185 -10.07 8.17 -1.18
N VAL A 186 -8.88 7.58 -1.26
CA VAL A 186 -7.81 7.91 -2.20
C VAL A 186 -7.41 6.64 -2.94
N SER A 187 -7.42 6.70 -4.27
CA SER A 187 -7.09 5.55 -5.12
C SER A 187 -5.60 5.49 -5.43
N VAL A 188 -5.01 4.29 -5.33
CA VAL A 188 -3.58 4.03 -5.53
C VAL A 188 -3.34 2.68 -6.21
N PRO A 189 -2.22 2.51 -6.93
CA PRO A 189 -1.27 3.53 -7.32
C PRO A 189 -1.77 4.35 -8.53
N ASP A 190 -1.30 5.58 -8.68
CA ASP A 190 -1.58 6.47 -9.81
C ASP A 190 -0.86 6.05 -11.10
N ILE A 191 0.21 5.27 -10.97
CA ILE A 191 0.95 4.65 -12.08
C ILE A 191 1.19 3.17 -11.81
N HIS A 192 1.30 2.36 -12.87
CA HIS A 192 1.67 0.96 -12.74
C HIS A 192 3.20 0.85 -12.61
N PRO A 193 3.76 0.28 -11.52
CA PRO A 193 5.21 0.30 -11.28
C PRO A 193 6.05 -0.52 -12.26
N ALA A 194 5.55 -1.66 -12.75
CA ALA A 194 6.29 -2.57 -13.63
C ALA A 194 6.04 -2.34 -15.12
N ARG A 195 6.10 -1.08 -15.58
CA ARG A 195 5.99 -0.75 -17.01
C ARG A 195 7.19 -1.20 -17.83
#